data_AF-A0A5P8P0R5-F1
#
_entry.id   AF-A0A5P8P0R5-F1
#
_cell.length_a   1.000
_cell.length_b   1.000
_cell.length_c   1.000
_cell.angle_alpha   90.00
_cell.angle_beta   90.00
_cell.angle_gamma   90.00
#
_symmetry.space_group_name_H-M   'P 1'
#
loop_
_entity.id
_entity.type
_entity.pdbx_description
1 polymer ?
#
loop_
_entity_poly.entity_id
_entity_poly.type
_entity_poly.pdbx_seq_one_letter_code
_entity_poly.pdbx_strand_id
1 'polypeptide(L)'
;MQNKQIIEILKEQYSRDIRKQLVKNILKHEKNDDKEAIESSYNIINQIFSYVMSELGWTFSQDSNSWDDTPLKIMQEVFPNIDKTKWFDSQLLQVKASVGLKANN
;
A
#
# COMPACT_ATOMS: atom_id res chain seq x y z
N MET A 1 -3.67 17.17 1.47
CA MET A 1 -4.64 16.66 2.46
C MET A 1 -3.90 16.25 3.73
N GLN A 2 -4.47 16.34 4.94
CA GLN A 2 -3.79 15.80 6.13
C GLN A 2 -3.93 14.27 6.17
N ASN A 3 -2.87 13.52 6.50
CA ASN A 3 -2.87 12.04 6.53
C ASN A 3 -4.10 11.44 7.25
N LYS A 4 -4.55 12.08 8.33
CA LYS A 4 -5.75 11.68 9.09
C LYS A 4 -7.01 11.69 8.24
N GLN A 5 -7.19 12.69 7.38
CA GLN A 5 -8.36 12.81 6.51
C GLN A 5 -8.38 11.70 5.45
N ILE A 6 -7.21 11.35 4.88
CA ILE A 6 -7.10 10.23 3.93
C ILE A 6 -7.48 8.92 4.64
N ILE A 7 -6.99 8.71 5.86
CA ILE A 7 -7.33 7.55 6.69
C ILE A 7 -8.84 7.49 6.96
N GLU A 8 -9.46 8.61 7.33
CA GLU A 8 -10.89 8.69 7.61
C GLU A 8 -11.72 8.37 6.36
N ILE A 9 -11.41 8.99 5.22
CA ILE A 9 -12.09 8.71 3.94
C ILE A 9 -12.00 7.23 3.58
N LEU A 10 -10.81 6.63 3.70
CA LEU A 10 -10.65 5.20 3.42
C LEU A 10 -11.41 4.32 4.41
N LYS A 11 -11.47 4.71 5.70
CA LYS A 11 -12.23 3.98 6.74
C LYS A 11 -13.74 4.13 6.56
N GLU A 12 -14.21 5.22 5.95
CA GLU A 12 -15.61 5.47 5.59
C GLU A 12 -16.02 4.73 4.31
N GLN A 13 -15.20 4.84 3.26
CA GLN A 13 -15.43 4.18 1.98
C GLN A 13 -15.36 2.66 2.08
N TYR A 14 -14.43 2.15 2.89
CA TYR A 14 -14.26 0.72 3.13
C TYR A 14 -14.59 0.38 4.59
N SER A 15 -15.73 -0.27 4.78
CA SER A 15 -16.16 -0.74 6.10
C SER A 15 -15.08 -1.61 6.75
N ARG A 16 -15.09 -1.68 8.09
CA ARG A 16 -14.11 -2.48 8.84
C ARG A 16 -14.04 -3.94 8.35
N ASP A 17 -15.18 -4.52 8.00
CA ASP A 17 -15.24 -5.91 7.53
C ASP A 17 -14.66 -6.08 6.13
N ILE A 18 -14.94 -5.13 5.22
CA ILE A 18 -14.34 -5.12 3.88
C ILE A 18 -12.82 -5.02 3.97
N ARG A 19 -12.30 -4.10 4.80
CA ARG A 19 -10.86 -3.92 5.00
C ARG A 19 -10.19 -5.20 5.53
N LYS A 20 -10.82 -5.88 6.47
CA LYS A 20 -10.35 -7.18 6.99
C LYS A 20 -10.42 -8.29 5.93
N GLN A 21 -11.52 -8.36 5.19
CA GLN A 21 -11.73 -9.40 4.17
C GLN A 21 -10.70 -9.27 3.03
N LEU A 22 -10.39 -8.05 2.60
CA LEU A 22 -9.38 -7.81 1.58
C LEU A 22 -8.02 -8.37 2.01
N VAL A 23 -7.53 -8.01 3.20
CA VAL A 23 -6.24 -8.53 3.71
C VAL A 23 -6.29 -10.04 3.91
N LYS A 24 -7.40 -10.57 4.42
CA LYS A 24 -7.57 -12.02 4.60
C LYS A 24 -7.51 -12.77 3.26
N ASN A 25 -8.12 -12.23 2.22
CA ASN A 25 -8.10 -12.81 0.88
C ASN A 25 -6.68 -12.79 0.33
N ILE A 26 -5.98 -11.64 0.41
CA ILE A 26 -4.57 -11.54 0.00
C ILE A 26 -3.73 -12.62 0.68
N LEU A 27 -3.75 -12.70 2.02
CA LEU A 27 -2.98 -13.68 2.78
C LEU A 27 -3.36 -15.13 2.41
N LYS A 28 -4.65 -15.40 2.19
CA LYS A 28 -5.14 -16.73 1.79
C LYS A 28 -4.60 -17.10 0.41
N HIS A 29 -4.68 -16.20 -0.56
CA HIS A 29 -4.25 -16.48 -1.93
C HIS A 29 -2.73 -16.58 -2.01
N GLU A 30 -1.97 -15.72 -1.31
CA GLU A 30 -0.52 -15.81 -1.18
C GLU A 30 -0.04 -17.13 -0.57
N LYS A 31 -0.79 -17.67 0.40
CA LYS A 31 -0.50 -18.95 1.04
C LYS A 31 -0.77 -20.13 0.09
N ASN A 32 -1.81 -20.03 -0.73
CA ASN A 32 -2.25 -21.08 -1.64
C ASN A 32 -1.56 -21.02 -3.02
N ASP A 33 -0.71 -20.01 -3.27
CA ASP A 33 -0.09 -19.72 -4.57
C ASP A 33 -1.09 -19.61 -5.73
N ASP A 34 -2.29 -19.10 -5.43
CA ASP A 34 -3.38 -18.91 -6.39
C ASP A 34 -3.16 -17.62 -7.18
N LYS A 35 -2.39 -17.70 -8.27
CA LYS A 35 -1.89 -16.54 -9.00
C LYS A 35 -2.99 -15.62 -9.52
N GLU A 36 -4.08 -16.16 -10.06
CA GLU A 36 -5.18 -15.38 -10.62
C GLU A 36 -5.93 -14.60 -9.52
N ALA A 37 -6.18 -15.26 -8.39
CA ALA A 37 -6.83 -14.62 -7.24
C ALA A 37 -5.91 -13.63 -6.51
N ILE A 38 -4.60 -13.90 -6.47
CA ILE A 38 -3.57 -12.94 -5.99
C ILE A 38 -3.63 -11.68 -6.86
N GLU A 39 -3.58 -11.82 -8.18
CA GLU A 39 -3.57 -10.68 -9.11
C GLU A 39 -4.81 -9.80 -8.94
N SER A 40 -5.99 -10.42 -8.84
CA SER A 40 -7.24 -9.70 -8.60
C SER A 40 -7.21 -8.93 -7.27
N SER A 41 -6.70 -9.55 -6.20
CA SER A 41 -6.59 -8.92 -4.89
C SER A 41 -5.55 -7.80 -4.86
N TYR A 42 -4.44 -7.98 -5.56
CA TYR A 42 -3.37 -7.00 -5.73
C TYR A 42 -3.85 -5.80 -6.53
N ASN A 43 -4.64 -6.00 -7.58
CA ASN A 43 -5.19 -4.90 -8.38
C ASN A 43 -6.06 -3.97 -7.53
N ILE A 44 -6.91 -4.53 -6.65
CA ILE A 44 -7.74 -3.74 -5.74
C ILE A 44 -6.84 -2.93 -4.78
N ILE A 45 -5.88 -3.57 -4.12
CA ILE A 45 -5.03 -2.86 -3.15
C ILE A 45 -4.10 -1.84 -3.83
N ASN A 46 -3.67 -2.09 -5.06
CA ASN A 46 -2.87 -1.16 -5.87
C ASN A 46 -3.67 0.08 -6.26
N GLN A 47 -4.95 -0.06 -6.59
CA GLN A 47 -5.83 1.09 -6.89
C GLN A 47 -5.97 1.99 -5.66
N ILE A 48 -6.19 1.39 -4.49
CA ILE A 48 -6.30 2.13 -3.22
C ILE A 48 -4.95 2.79 -2.88
N PHE A 49 -3.85 2.08 -3.06
CA PHE A 49 -2.52 2.62 -2.82
C PHE A 49 -2.19 3.79 -3.76
N SER A 50 -2.57 3.68 -5.03
CA SER A 50 -2.40 4.74 -6.03
C SER A 50 -3.20 5.99 -5.66
N TYR A 51 -4.42 5.82 -5.14
CA TYR A 51 -5.21 6.91 -4.58
C TYR A 51 -4.49 7.58 -3.41
N VAL A 52 -3.98 6.81 -2.44
CA VAL A 52 -3.21 7.36 -1.30
C VAL A 52 -2.00 8.16 -1.77
N MET A 53 -1.23 7.62 -2.72
CA MET A 53 -0.09 8.33 -3.31
C MET A 53 -0.53 9.65 -3.95
N SER A 54 -1.59 9.63 -4.77
CA SER A 54 -2.13 10.83 -5.41
C SER A 54 -2.56 11.91 -4.40
N GLU A 55 -3.27 11.52 -3.34
CA GLU A 55 -3.74 12.46 -2.29
C GLU A 55 -2.61 13.08 -1.48
N LEU A 56 -1.48 12.36 -1.36
CA LEU A 56 -0.26 12.85 -0.74
C LEU A 56 0.59 13.69 -1.72
N GLY A 57 0.16 13.87 -2.97
CA GLY A 57 0.92 14.58 -4.00
C GLY A 57 2.17 13.83 -4.45
N TRP A 58 2.21 12.51 -4.24
CA TRP A 58 3.31 11.66 -4.71
C TRP A 58 3.17 11.42 -6.21
N THR A 59 4.05 12.05 -6.98
CA THR A 59 4.25 11.71 -8.40
C THR A 59 5.56 10.94 -8.53
N PHE A 60 5.61 9.97 -9.45
CA PHE A 60 6.84 9.23 -9.79
C PHE A 60 7.97 10.12 -10.38
N SER A 61 7.86 11.45 -10.31
CA SER A 61 8.74 12.40 -10.98
C SER A 61 9.75 13.06 -10.04
N GLN A 62 10.99 12.56 -10.16
CA GLN A 62 12.29 13.26 -10.13
C GLN A 62 12.82 13.92 -8.83
N ASP A 63 12.00 14.38 -7.88
CA ASP A 63 12.55 14.93 -6.62
C ASP A 63 12.68 13.87 -5.55
N SER A 64 13.75 13.11 -5.71
CA SER A 64 14.16 11.97 -4.92
C SER A 64 14.47 12.29 -3.43
N ASN A 65 14.25 13.52 -2.96
CA ASN A 65 14.56 13.97 -1.59
C ASN A 65 13.41 13.79 -0.57
N SER A 66 12.22 13.39 -1.01
CA SER A 66 11.03 13.28 -0.14
C SER A 66 10.33 11.91 -0.22
N TRP A 67 11.06 10.84 -0.56
CA TRP A 67 10.53 9.49 -0.46
C TRP A 67 10.55 9.05 1.01
N ASP A 68 9.38 9.04 1.65
CA ASP A 68 9.14 8.46 2.98
C ASP A 68 8.20 7.23 2.92
N ASP A 69 7.97 6.58 4.05
CA ASP A 69 7.05 5.44 4.16
C ASP A 69 5.61 5.86 4.51
N THR A 70 5.25 7.15 4.37
CA THR A 70 3.94 7.68 4.75
C THR A 70 2.78 6.99 4.01
N PRO A 71 2.82 6.78 2.67
CA PRO A 71 1.77 6.03 1.99
C PRO A 71 1.56 4.63 2.59
N LEU A 72 2.65 3.93 2.91
CA LEU A 72 2.60 2.60 3.51
C LEU A 72 2.07 2.62 4.95
N LYS A 73 2.44 3.63 5.75
CA LYS A 73 1.89 3.85 7.09
C LYS A 73 0.39 4.08 7.06
N ILE A 74 -0.12 4.85 6.10
CA ILE A 74 -1.57 5.02 5.90
C ILE A 74 -2.23 3.68 5.57
N MET A 75 -1.64 2.89 4.67
CA MET A 75 -2.17 1.56 4.35
C MET A 75 -2.20 0.65 5.58
N GLN A 76 -1.16 0.66 6.41
CA GLN A 76 -1.08 -0.13 7.65
C GLN A 76 -2.13 0.27 8.69
N GLU A 77 -2.41 1.58 8.79
CA GLU A 77 -3.42 2.14 9.69
C GLU A 77 -4.86 1.84 9.23
N VAL A 78 -5.09 1.72 7.92
CA VAL A 78 -6.40 1.44 7.34
C VAL A 78 -6.66 -0.06 7.24
N PHE A 79 -5.71 -0.85 6.75
CA PHE A 79 -5.86 -2.27 6.45
C PHE A 79 -5.14 -3.15 7.48
N PRO A 80 -5.89 -3.84 8.36
CA PRO A 80 -5.29 -4.56 9.48
C PRO A 80 -4.49 -5.77 9.01
N ASN A 81 -3.24 -5.90 9.47
CA ASN A 81 -2.28 -6.96 9.08
C ASN A 81 -1.81 -6.91 7.63
N ILE A 82 -1.99 -5.79 6.92
CA ILE A 82 -1.47 -5.65 5.55
C ILE A 82 0.06 -5.80 5.53
N ASP A 83 0.75 -5.44 6.61
CA ASP A 83 2.18 -5.58 6.85
C ASP A 83 2.67 -7.05 6.86
N LYS A 84 1.76 -8.03 6.91
CA LYS A 84 2.08 -9.47 6.83
C LYS A 84 1.96 -10.03 5.42
N THR A 85 1.56 -9.22 4.45
CA THR A 85 1.39 -9.64 3.05
C THR A 85 2.69 -9.49 2.28
N LYS A 86 2.91 -10.38 1.30
CA LYS A 86 4.02 -10.24 0.35
C LYS A 86 3.88 -8.95 -0.47
N TRP A 87 2.64 -8.50 -0.71
CA TRP A 87 2.38 -7.21 -1.34
C TRP A 87 3.05 -6.06 -0.58
N PHE A 88 2.84 -5.95 0.73
CA PHE A 88 3.38 -4.86 1.53
C PHE A 88 4.91 -4.90 1.59
N ASP A 89 5.49 -6.09 1.74
CA ASP A 89 6.94 -6.28 1.69
C ASP A 89 7.53 -5.80 0.36
N SER A 90 6.87 -6.11 -0.76
CA SER A 90 7.28 -5.66 -2.09
C SER A 90 7.27 -4.13 -2.21
N GLN A 91 6.21 -3.47 -1.73
CA GLN A 91 6.15 -2.00 -1.75
C GLN A 91 7.22 -1.38 -0.85
N LEU A 92 7.43 -1.92 0.35
CA LEU A 92 8.45 -1.46 1.28
C LEU A 92 9.86 -1.62 0.68
N LEU A 93 10.12 -2.72 -0.04
CA LEU A 93 11.38 -2.92 -0.76
C LEU A 93 11.56 -1.90 -1.88
N GLN A 94 10.51 -1.57 -2.63
CA GLN A 94 10.58 -0.55 -3.69
C GLN A 94 10.88 0.84 -3.11
N VAL A 95 10.22 1.21 -2.01
CA VAL A 95 10.49 2.47 -1.29
C VAL A 95 11.93 2.50 -0.73
N LYS A 96 12.41 1.38 -0.17
CA LYS A 96 13.80 1.30 0.31
C LYS A 96 14.81 1.34 -0.84
N ALA A 97 14.51 0.73 -1.99
CA ALA A 97 15.38 0.73 -3.15
C ALA A 97 15.50 2.13 -3.76
N SER A 98 14.41 2.90 -3.82
CA SER A 98 14.45 4.28 -4.33
C SER A 98 15.23 5.23 -3.41
N VAL A 99 15.20 5.01 -2.09
CA VAL A 99 16.03 5.74 -1.12
C VAL A 99 17.49 5.24 -1.11
N GLY A 100 17.71 3.95 -1.27
CA GLY A 100 19.03 3.31 -1.26
C GLY A 100 19.84 3.53 -2.55
N LEU A 101 19.19 3.73 -3.70
CA LEU A 101 19.83 4.10 -4.97
C LEU A 101 20.42 5.53 -4.98
N LYS A 102 20.22 6.31 -3.92
CA LYS A 102 20.93 7.58 -3.72
C LYS A 102 22.34 7.45 -3.14
N ALA A 103 22.76 6.27 -2.73
CA ALA A 103 24.15 6.02 -2.38
C ALA A 103 24.90 5.49 -3.62
N ASN A 104 25.52 6.39 -4.38
CA ASN A 104 26.48 6.17 -5.48
C ASN A 104 25.90 5.85 -6.88
N ASN A 105 25.75 6.89 -7.72
CA ASN A 105 26.70 7.23 -8.79
C ASN A 105 26.28 8.52 -9.51
#